data_AF-A0A1S2R8H8-F1
#
_entry.id   AF-A0A1S2R8H8-F1
#
_cell.length_a   1.000
_cell.length_b   1.000
_cell.length_c   1.000
_cell.angle_alpha   90.00
_cell.angle_beta   90.00
_cell.angle_gamma   90.00
#
_symmetry.space_group_name_H-M   'P 1'
#
loop_
_entity.id
_entity.type
_entity.pdbx_description
1 polymer ?
#
loop_
_entity_poly.entity_id
_entity_poly.type
_entity_poly.pdbx_seq_one_letter_code
_entity_poly.pdbx_strand_id
1 'polypeptide(L)'
;MFSRISKVDSITGKSLIFSSVLQIGDARYIDGVSEVLAVQRDVKYNYGNEEDYSTYRVFGYPSVYLPIDEQISIKTINTSPFIKVGRLDFIGATVSSVISIGNTDHIRMKSRIKHIRRLTRKAPAQGSPSPDTNIS
;
A
#
# COMPACT_ATOMS: atom_id res chain seq x y z
N MET A 1 -25.88 23.52 12.47
CA MET A 1 -25.73 22.98 11.10
C MET A 1 -25.28 21.53 11.25
N PHE A 2 -26.08 20.56 10.79
CA PHE A 2 -25.78 19.15 11.02
C PHE A 2 -24.57 18.70 10.18
N SER A 3 -23.67 17.95 10.81
CA SER A 3 -22.62 17.21 10.10
C SER A 3 -23.26 16.23 9.11
N ARG A 4 -22.57 15.93 8.01
CA ARG A 4 -23.01 14.93 7.05
C ARG A 4 -22.97 13.54 7.71
N ILE A 5 -24.03 12.77 7.55
CA ILE A 5 -24.20 11.43 8.10
C ILE A 5 -23.97 10.40 6.99
N SER A 6 -23.06 9.46 7.25
CA SER A 6 -22.85 8.29 6.42
C SER A 6 -23.82 7.18 6.85
N LYS A 7 -24.75 6.80 5.97
CA LYS A 7 -25.69 5.69 6.18
C LYS A 7 -25.35 4.57 5.22
N VAL A 8 -24.82 3.47 5.75
CA VAL A 8 -24.50 2.26 4.98
C VAL A 8 -25.45 1.14 5.41
N ASP A 9 -26.25 0.59 4.49
CA ASP A 9 -27.27 -0.41 4.87
C ASP A 9 -26.64 -1.80 5.10
N SER A 10 -25.54 -2.14 4.43
CA SER A 10 -24.82 -3.41 4.62
C SER A 10 -23.33 -3.32 4.28
N ILE A 11 -22.49 -4.06 5.03
CA ILE A 11 -21.04 -4.15 4.80
C ILE A 11 -20.68 -5.64 4.73
N THR A 12 -19.94 -6.05 3.69
CA THR A 12 -19.42 -7.41 3.57
C THR A 12 -17.95 -7.36 3.19
N GLY A 13 -17.13 -8.09 3.94
CA GLY A 13 -15.68 -8.14 3.76
C GLY A 13 -15.14 -9.56 3.84
N LYS A 14 -14.06 -9.88 3.13
CA LYS A 14 -13.39 -11.18 3.30
C LYS A 14 -12.17 -11.14 4.22
N SER A 15 -11.37 -10.07 4.20
CA SER A 15 -10.11 -10.04 4.99
C SER A 15 -9.69 -8.65 5.44
N LEU A 16 -9.20 -8.55 6.67
CA LEU A 16 -8.53 -7.36 7.23
C LEU A 16 -7.22 -7.83 7.84
N ILE A 17 -6.09 -7.47 7.22
CA ILE A 17 -4.76 -8.01 7.57
C ILE A 17 -3.68 -6.92 7.60
N PHE A 18 -2.54 -7.21 8.25
CA PHE A 18 -1.38 -6.33 8.36
C PHE A 18 -1.75 -4.92 8.86
N SER A 19 -2.27 -4.84 10.09
CA SER A 19 -2.63 -3.57 10.76
C SER A 19 -3.66 -2.71 10.02
N SER A 20 -4.51 -3.33 9.20
CA SER A 20 -5.62 -2.61 8.56
C SER A 20 -6.79 -2.42 9.51
N VAL A 21 -7.54 -1.33 9.31
CA VAL A 21 -8.61 -0.92 10.21
C VAL A 21 -9.91 -0.72 9.43
N LEU A 22 -11.00 -1.30 9.92
CA LEU A 22 -12.35 -0.93 9.53
C LEU A 22 -12.91 0.01 10.61
N GLN A 23 -12.99 1.29 10.29
CA GLN A 23 -13.49 2.35 11.16
C GLN A 23 -14.97 2.63 10.82
N ILE A 24 -15.86 2.43 11.79
CA ILE A 24 -17.28 2.78 11.67
C ILE A 24 -17.59 3.84 12.73
N GLY A 25 -18.17 4.96 12.29
CA GLY A 25 -18.40 6.15 13.10
C GLY A 25 -17.38 7.24 12.80
N ASP A 26 -17.52 8.34 13.53
CA ASP A 26 -16.72 9.53 13.29
C ASP A 26 -15.33 9.40 13.94
N ALA A 27 -14.31 9.91 13.26
CA ALA A 27 -12.93 9.98 13.73
C ALA A 27 -12.42 11.41 13.60
N ARG A 28 -11.53 11.83 14.51
CA ARG A 28 -10.88 13.14 14.36
C ARG A 28 -9.60 13.04 13.53
N TYR A 29 -8.82 12.00 13.79
CA TYR A 29 -7.53 11.79 13.13
C TYR A 29 -7.41 10.33 12.68
N ILE A 30 -7.01 10.14 11.43
CA ILE A 30 -6.54 8.85 10.91
C ILE A 30 -5.13 9.08 10.40
N ASP A 31 -4.15 8.36 10.95
CA ASP A 31 -2.75 8.44 10.54
C ASP A 31 -2.22 7.04 10.24
N GLY A 32 -2.04 6.73 8.96
CA GLY A 32 -1.61 5.43 8.48
C GLY A 32 -0.22 5.48 7.86
N VAL A 33 0.64 4.53 8.24
CA VAL A 33 1.98 4.38 7.65
C VAL A 33 2.16 2.94 7.17
N SER A 34 2.55 2.79 5.91
CA SER A 34 2.78 1.54 5.22
C SER A 34 4.16 1.56 4.56
N GLU A 35 5.04 0.66 4.97
CA GLU A 35 6.39 0.49 4.41
C GLU A 35 6.58 -0.99 4.04
N VAL A 36 6.70 -1.26 2.74
CA VAL A 36 6.68 -2.63 2.19
C VAL A 36 7.88 -2.88 1.31
N LEU A 37 8.67 -3.90 1.66
CA LEU A 37 9.70 -4.46 0.81
C LEU A 37 9.23 -5.83 0.28
N ALA A 38 8.98 -5.93 -1.01
CA ALA A 38 8.51 -7.16 -1.65
C ALA A 38 9.60 -7.72 -2.57
N VAL A 39 10.30 -8.76 -2.11
CA VAL A 39 11.35 -9.44 -2.87
C VAL A 39 10.81 -10.71 -3.51
N GLN A 40 10.79 -10.75 -4.84
CA GLN A 40 10.45 -11.94 -5.63
C GLN A 40 11.74 -12.61 -6.11
N ARG A 41 11.88 -13.92 -5.86
CA ARG A 41 13.03 -14.73 -6.30
C ARG A 41 12.57 -15.85 -7.24
N ASP A 42 13.37 -16.15 -8.26
CA ASP A 42 13.16 -17.32 -9.13
C ASP A 42 13.66 -18.63 -8.50
N VAL A 43 14.52 -18.57 -7.47
CA VAL A 43 15.11 -19.74 -6.79
C VAL A 43 15.06 -19.58 -5.27
N LYS A 44 14.92 -20.70 -4.54
CA LYS A 44 14.59 -20.77 -3.10
C LYS A 44 15.76 -20.53 -2.12
N TYR A 45 16.89 -19.99 -2.57
CA TYR A 45 18.02 -19.74 -1.66
C TYR A 45 17.81 -18.45 -0.87
N ASN A 46 17.76 -18.56 0.46
CA ASN A 46 17.78 -17.43 1.39
C ASN A 46 19.24 -17.07 1.67
N TYR A 47 19.71 -15.92 1.19
CA TYR A 47 20.95 -15.33 1.69
C TYR A 47 20.59 -14.50 2.93
N GLY A 48 21.02 -14.95 4.11
CA GLY A 48 20.57 -14.45 5.42
C GLY A 48 20.88 -12.99 5.77
N ASN A 49 21.37 -12.18 4.82
CA ASN A 49 21.67 -10.74 4.99
C ASN A 49 20.84 -9.83 4.06
N GLU A 50 19.85 -10.40 3.38
CA GLU A 50 18.89 -9.62 2.60
C GLU A 50 17.82 -9.14 3.57
N GLU A 51 17.42 -7.86 3.50
CA GLU A 51 16.26 -7.25 4.20
C GLU A 51 16.55 -6.15 5.23
N ASP A 52 17.66 -5.41 5.11
CA ASP A 52 17.73 -4.11 5.79
C ASP A 52 17.00 -3.02 4.98
N TYR A 53 15.85 -2.57 5.49
CA TYR A 53 15.06 -1.47 4.93
C TYR A 53 15.89 -0.18 4.79
N SER A 54 16.88 0.03 5.67
CA SER A 54 17.74 1.22 5.66
C SER A 54 18.55 1.36 4.35
N THR A 55 18.80 0.24 3.66
CA THR A 55 19.59 0.21 2.42
C THR A 55 18.86 0.83 1.23
N TYR A 56 17.52 0.93 1.28
CA TYR A 56 16.74 1.48 0.18
C TYR A 56 16.31 2.92 0.49
N ARG A 57 16.83 3.85 -0.31
CA ARG A 57 16.52 5.29 -0.20
C ARG A 57 15.03 5.61 -0.14
N VAL A 58 14.18 4.81 -0.80
CA VAL A 58 12.72 4.98 -0.80
C VAL A 58 12.11 5.02 0.61
N PHE A 59 12.69 4.28 1.57
CA PHE A 59 12.23 4.29 2.97
C PHE A 59 12.82 5.43 3.79
N GLY A 60 13.93 6.03 3.35
CA GLY A 60 14.64 7.12 4.04
C GLY A 60 14.29 8.54 3.57
N TYR A 61 13.61 8.73 2.44
CA TYR A 61 13.25 10.07 1.98
C TYR A 61 12.36 10.79 3.00
N PRO A 62 12.52 12.10 3.25
CA PRO A 62 11.52 12.85 4.01
C PRO A 62 10.23 12.96 3.18
N SER A 63 9.07 12.87 3.83
CA SER A 63 7.81 13.23 3.17
C SER A 63 7.74 14.75 3.06
N VAL A 64 7.77 15.27 1.84
CA VAL A 64 7.62 16.71 1.60
C VAL A 64 6.14 17.00 1.40
N TYR A 65 5.52 17.64 2.40
CA TYR A 65 4.22 18.27 2.23
C TYR A 65 4.47 19.75 2.00
N LEU A 66 3.96 20.29 0.90
CA LEU A 66 4.01 21.73 0.69
C LEU A 66 3.11 22.37 1.77
N PRO A 67 3.60 23.39 2.50
CA PRO A 67 2.74 24.14 3.40
C PRO A 67 1.63 24.78 2.57
N ILE A 68 0.41 24.75 3.11
CA ILE A 68 -0.71 25.53 2.55
C ILE A 68 -0.52 26.94 3.12
N ASP A 69 0.00 27.84 2.29
CA ASP A 69 0.27 29.23 2.68
C ASP A 69 -0.94 30.13 2.44
N GLU A 70 -1.94 29.66 1.67
CA GLU A 70 -3.15 30.41 1.37
C GLU A 70 -4.19 30.29 2.49
N GLN A 71 -4.74 31.43 2.90
CA GLN A 71 -5.87 31.45 3.82
C GLN A 71 -7.17 31.14 3.07
N ILE A 72 -7.46 29.85 2.89
CA ILE A 72 -8.68 29.39 2.21
C ILE A 72 -9.80 29.21 3.24
N SER A 73 -10.91 29.93 3.05
CA SER A 73 -12.15 29.70 3.81
C SER A 73 -13.15 28.94 2.97
N ILE A 74 -13.44 27.69 3.34
CA ILE A 74 -14.42 26.84 2.66
C ILE A 74 -15.67 26.75 3.52
N LYS A 75 -16.81 27.13 2.94
CA LYS A 75 -18.14 26.91 3.55
C LYS A 75 -18.91 25.88 2.75
N THR A 76 -18.98 24.66 3.27
CA THR A 76 -19.70 23.56 2.62
C THR A 76 -21.13 23.50 3.12
N ILE A 77 -22.13 23.62 2.24
CA ILE A 77 -23.54 23.47 2.57
C ILE A 77 -24.01 22.09 2.07
N ASN A 78 -24.40 21.22 2.99
CA ASN A 78 -24.94 19.90 2.67
C ASN A 78 -26.47 19.96 2.58
N THR A 79 -27.01 20.22 1.38
CA THR A 79 -28.47 20.28 1.15
C THR A 79 -29.17 18.97 1.50
N SER A 80 -28.49 17.84 1.27
CA SER A 80 -28.87 16.53 1.82
C SER A 80 -27.79 16.08 2.80
N PRO A 81 -28.12 15.91 4.10
CA PRO A 81 -27.14 15.53 5.10
C PRO A 81 -26.79 14.04 5.02
N PHE A 82 -27.50 13.23 4.25
CA PHE A 82 -27.28 11.78 4.18
C PHE A 82 -26.48 11.40 2.93
N ILE A 83 -25.32 10.78 3.13
CA ILE A 83 -24.73 9.90 2.11
C ILE A 83 -25.30 8.51 2.38
N LYS A 84 -26.22 8.06 1.52
CA LYS A 84 -26.78 6.72 1.61
C LYS A 84 -26.03 5.77 0.68
N VAL A 85 -25.48 4.69 1.24
CA VAL A 85 -24.84 3.59 0.52
C VAL A 85 -25.62 2.32 0.84
N GLY A 86 -26.13 1.60 -0.17
CA GLY A 86 -26.88 0.37 0.08
C GLY A 86 -25.97 -0.77 0.57
N ARG A 87 -24.88 -1.02 -0.14
CA ARG A 87 -23.96 -2.11 0.17
C ARG A 87 -22.52 -1.72 -0.08
N LEU A 88 -21.66 -2.00 0.89
CA LEU A 88 -20.22 -1.85 0.80
C LEU A 88 -19.58 -3.23 0.81
N ASP A 89 -19.06 -3.65 -0.33
CA ASP A 89 -18.35 -4.93 -0.48
C ASP A 89 -16.85 -4.68 -0.65
N PHE A 90 -16.02 -5.38 0.13
CA PHE A 90 -14.57 -5.34 -0.03
C PHE A 90 -13.95 -6.75 0.01
N ILE A 91 -12.94 -6.98 -0.82
CA ILE A 91 -12.23 -8.27 -0.85
C ILE A 91 -11.27 -8.33 0.35
N GLY A 92 -10.42 -7.32 0.50
CA GLY A 92 -9.66 -7.19 1.73
C GLY A 92 -8.95 -5.85 1.85
N ALA A 93 -8.62 -5.50 3.09
CA ALA A 93 -7.79 -4.35 3.41
C ALA A 93 -6.47 -4.84 4.02
N THR A 94 -5.36 -4.30 3.52
CA THR A 94 -4.01 -4.78 3.85
C THR A 94 -3.05 -3.62 4.09
N VAL A 95 -2.07 -3.82 4.97
CA VAL A 95 -0.88 -2.97 5.16
C VAL A 95 -1.23 -1.53 5.57
N SER A 96 -1.69 -1.38 6.81
CA SER A 96 -2.08 -0.10 7.43
C SER A 96 -3.14 0.66 6.63
N SER A 97 -3.96 -0.05 5.87
CA SER A 97 -5.09 0.53 5.14
C SER A 97 -6.27 0.76 6.06
N VAL A 98 -7.07 1.80 5.80
CA VAL A 98 -8.23 2.14 6.62
C VAL A 98 -9.47 2.25 5.73
N ILE A 99 -10.51 1.47 6.06
CA ILE A 99 -11.85 1.63 5.51
C ILE A 99 -12.66 2.42 6.53
N SER A 100 -12.97 3.68 6.25
CA SER A 100 -13.70 4.56 7.17
C SER A 100 -15.14 4.82 6.69
N ILE A 101 -16.11 4.62 7.58
CA ILE A 101 -17.52 4.91 7.37
C ILE A 101 -17.98 5.87 8.46
N GLY A 102 -17.98 7.15 8.14
CA GLY A 102 -18.32 8.22 9.07
C GLY A 102 -17.71 9.52 8.60
N ASN A 103 -17.68 10.52 9.48
CA ASN A 103 -16.95 11.75 9.24
C ASN A 103 -15.50 11.60 9.74
N THR A 104 -14.55 12.18 9.01
CA THR A 104 -13.18 12.29 9.48
C THR A 104 -12.61 13.66 9.18
N ASP A 105 -12.12 14.33 10.22
CA ASP A 105 -11.61 15.70 10.13
C ASP A 105 -10.25 15.73 9.42
N HIS A 106 -9.30 14.93 9.91
CA HIS A 106 -7.95 14.86 9.35
C HIS A 106 -7.53 13.43 9.03
N ILE A 107 -7.07 13.21 7.80
CA ILE A 107 -6.52 11.93 7.35
C ILE A 107 -5.12 12.18 6.78
N ARG A 108 -4.14 11.43 7.29
CA ARG A 108 -2.78 11.36 6.74
C ARG A 108 -2.44 9.91 6.47
N MET A 109 -2.02 9.61 5.25
CA MET A 109 -1.60 8.25 4.86
C MET A 109 -0.26 8.32 4.14
N LYS A 110 0.73 7.55 4.59
CA LYS A 110 2.04 7.40 3.98
C LYS A 110 2.21 5.97 3.49
N SER A 111 2.49 5.76 2.21
CA SER A 111 2.83 4.45 1.68
C SER A 111 4.17 4.50 0.93
N ARG A 112 5.06 3.56 1.24
CA ARG A 112 6.36 3.38 0.58
C ARG A 112 6.51 1.90 0.25
N ILE A 113 6.64 1.60 -1.04
CA ILE A 113 6.67 0.23 -1.51
C ILE A 113 7.87 0.06 -2.43
N LYS A 114 8.68 -0.98 -2.19
CA LYS A 114 9.79 -1.39 -3.04
C LYS A 114 9.62 -2.84 -3.46
N HIS A 115 9.36 -3.06 -4.75
CA HIS A 115 9.41 -4.38 -5.35
C HIS A 115 10.80 -4.67 -5.92
N ILE A 116 11.33 -5.85 -5.65
CA ILE A 116 12.62 -6.33 -6.17
C ILE A 116 12.41 -7.69 -6.78
N ARG A 117 12.73 -7.84 -8.06
CA ARG A 117 12.72 -9.14 -8.75
C ARG A 117 14.14 -9.61 -8.99
N ARG A 118 14.48 -10.80 -8.48
CA ARG A 118 15.78 -11.44 -8.66
C ARG A 118 15.66 -12.58 -9.67
N LEU A 119 16.23 -12.34 -10.85
CA LEU A 119 16.30 -13.30 -11.94
C LEU A 119 17.67 -13.97 -11.95
N THR A 120 17.71 -15.30 -11.98
CA THR A 120 18.97 -16.04 -12.17
C THR A 120 19.29 -16.07 -13.66
N ARG A 121 20.43 -15.51 -14.06
CA ARG A 121 20.90 -15.64 -15.44
C ARG A 121 21.28 -17.10 -15.67
N LYS A 122 20.54 -17.82 -16.54
CA LYS A 122 21.05 -19.08 -17.10
C LYS A 122 22.37 -18.74 -17.81
N ALA A 123 23.45 -19.42 -17.45
CA ALA A 123 24.67 -19.39 -18.26
C ALA A 123 24.28 -19.77 -19.70
N PRO A 124 24.77 -19.07 -20.73
CA PRO A 124 24.59 -19.54 -22.09
C PRO A 124 25.14 -20.97 -22.15
N ALA A 125 24.37 -21.90 -22.72
CA ALA A 125 24.82 -23.26 -22.94
C ALA A 125 26.18 -23.18 -23.64
N GLN A 126 27.25 -23.56 -22.93
CA GLN A 126 28.53 -23.80 -23.56
C GLN A 126 28.25 -24.80 -24.67
N GLY A 127 28.51 -24.39 -25.92
CA GLY A 127 28.42 -25.28 -27.06
C GLY A 127 29.19 -26.56 -26.74
N SER A 128 28.54 -27.69 -27.01
CA SER A 128 29.17 -29.01 -27.00
C SER A 128 30.57 -28.94 -27.63
N PRO A 129 31.62 -29.53 -27.03
CA PRO A 129 32.91 -29.61 -27.68
C PRO A 129 32.75 -30.36 -29.01
N SER A 130 33.16 -29.73 -30.11
CA SER A 130 33.21 -30.35 -31.42
C SER A 130 34.15 -31.57 -31.39
N PRO A 131 33.72 -32.75 -31.85
CA PRO A 131 34.52 -33.96 -31.75
C PRO A 131 35.48 -34.09 -32.92
N ASP A 132 36.39 -33.13 -33.13
CA ASP A 132 37.37 -33.23 -34.22
C ASP A 132 38.69 -32.56 -33.86
N THR A 133 39.57 -33.30 -33.17
CA THR A 133 41.02 -33.19 -33.41
C THR A 133 41.66 -34.54 -33.10
N ASN A 134 41.48 -35.47 -34.03
CA ASN A 134 42.33 -36.64 -34.16
C ASN A 134 43.35 -36.28 -35.25
N ILE A 135 44.59 -35.97 -34.87
CA ILE A 135 45.71 -35.91 -35.82
C ILE A 135 46.90 -36.61 -35.15
N SER A 136 47.19 -37.78 -35.73
CA SER A 136 48.49 -38.44 -35.98
C SER A 136 49.56 -38.41 -34.90
#